data_AF-A0A660NK82-F1
#
_entry.id   AF-A0A660NK82-F1
#
_cell.length_a   1.000
_cell.length_b   1.000
_cell.length_c   1.000
_cell.angle_alpha   90.00
_cell.angle_beta   90.00
_cell.angle_gamma   90.00
#
_symmetry.space_group_name_H-M   'P 1'
#
loop_
_entity.id
_entity.type
_entity.pdbx_description
1 polymer ?
#
loop_
_entity_poly.entity_id
_entity_poly.type
_entity_poly.pdbx_seq_one_letter_code
_entity_poly.pdbx_strand_id
1 'polypeptide(L)'
;MTRITRLEFRAESGPGSRMQWNHRGSGHVQVTVNGPDVFFQEAFTLDNGLPCQDRKCWRFGEEGIIFRHFREQRFQDILLLVP
;
A
#
# COMPACT_ATOMS: atom_id res chain seq x y z
N MET A 1 -3.86 -14.64 -11.98
CA MET A 1 -4.00 -14.12 -10.60
C MET A 1 -2.75 -14.54 -9.84
N THR A 2 -1.88 -13.59 -9.49
CA THR A 2 -0.62 -13.89 -8.81
C THR A 2 -0.81 -13.67 -7.32
N ARG A 3 -0.63 -14.72 -6.51
CA ARG A 3 -0.80 -14.66 -5.06
C ARG A 3 0.58 -14.53 -4.41
N ILE A 4 0.87 -13.38 -3.80
CA ILE A 4 2.09 -13.19 -3.01
C ILE A 4 1.78 -13.68 -1.59
N THR A 5 2.41 -14.76 -1.19
CA THR A 5 2.13 -15.44 0.09
C THR A 5 2.94 -14.90 1.25
N ARG A 6 3.90 -14.00 1.05
CA ARG A 6 4.66 -13.36 2.13
C ARG A 6 5.16 -11.97 1.69
N LEU A 7 4.89 -10.97 2.52
CA LEU A 7 5.46 -9.63 2.43
C LEU A 7 6.30 -9.38 3.68
N GLU A 8 7.53 -8.93 3.49
CA GLU A 8 8.38 -8.37 4.55
C GLU A 8 8.74 -6.95 4.17
N PHE A 9 8.62 -6.02 5.11
CA PHE A 9 8.97 -4.63 4.86
C PHE A 9 9.64 -4.00 6.07
N ARG A 10 10.45 -2.97 5.79
CA ARG A 10 11.01 -2.03 6.75
C ARG A 10 10.67 -0.63 6.25
N ALA A 11 9.93 0.13 7.05
CA ALA A 11 9.66 1.54 6.78
C ALA A 11 10.49 2.40 7.74
N GLU A 12 11.09 3.46 7.21
CA GLU A 12 11.82 4.46 8.01
C GLU A 12 11.31 5.85 7.68
N SER A 13 11.00 6.61 8.71
CA SER A 13 10.59 8.00 8.57
C SER A 13 11.78 8.89 8.17
N GLY A 14 11.63 9.61 7.06
CA GLY A 14 12.61 10.62 6.64
C GLY A 14 12.60 11.88 7.52
N PRO A 15 13.58 12.79 7.33
CA PRO A 15 13.65 14.06 8.05
C PRO A 15 12.35 14.87 7.92
N GLY A 16 11.81 15.34 9.05
CA GLY A 16 10.57 16.14 9.08
C GLY A 16 9.26 15.32 9.10
N SER A 17 9.33 13.99 9.10
CA SER A 17 8.14 13.15 9.29
C SER A 17 7.50 13.40 10.65
N ARG A 18 6.21 13.77 10.65
CA ARG A 18 5.42 13.95 11.87
C ARG A 18 4.85 12.64 12.42
N MET A 19 4.83 11.58 11.61
CA MET A 19 4.19 10.32 11.98
C MET A 19 5.14 9.34 12.69
N GLN A 20 6.46 9.53 12.59
CA GLN A 20 7.48 8.67 13.21
C GLN A 20 7.22 7.15 13.02
N TRP A 21 6.66 6.78 11.88
CA TRP A 21 6.28 5.40 11.58
C TRP A 21 7.52 4.58 11.27
N ASN A 22 8.03 3.86 12.26
CA ASN A 22 9.24 3.04 12.19
C ASN A 22 8.90 1.63 12.68
N HIS A 23 8.15 0.88 11.87
CA HIS A 23 7.73 -0.47 12.21
C HIS A 23 8.25 -1.49 11.21
N ARG A 24 8.50 -2.70 11.72
CA ARG A 24 8.68 -3.91 10.91
C ARG A 24 7.42 -4.75 11.04
N GLY A 25 7.16 -5.57 10.03
CA GLY A 25 6.02 -6.46 10.06
C GLY A 25 6.12 -7.54 9.01
N SER A 26 5.22 -8.51 9.12
CA SER A 26 5.06 -9.57 8.12
C SER A 26 3.59 -9.82 7.86
N GLY A 27 3.27 -10.26 6.65
CA GLY A 27 1.89 -10.51 6.29
C GLY A 27 1.72 -11.05 4.88
N HIS A 28 0.48 -10.92 4.40
CA HIS A 28 0.07 -11.37 3.08
C HIS A 28 -0.46 -10.20 2.28
N VAL A 29 -0.18 -10.21 0.97
CA VAL A 29 -0.73 -9.25 0.02
C VAL A 29 -1.43 -10.02 -1.07
N GLN A 30 -2.71 -9.71 -1.25
CA GLN A 30 -3.45 -10.12 -2.42
C GLN A 30 -3.39 -8.99 -3.46
N VAL A 31 -2.95 -9.35 -4.67
CA VAL A 31 -2.87 -8.42 -5.80
C VAL A 31 -3.90 -8.82 -6.85
N THR A 32 -4.71 -7.85 -7.27
CA THR A 32 -5.70 -8.01 -8.35
C THR A 32 -5.43 -6.94 -9.41
N VAL A 33 -5.31 -7.36 -10.67
CA VAL A 33 -5.16 -6.44 -11.81
C VAL A 33 -6.49 -6.38 -12.56
N ASN A 34 -6.97 -5.16 -12.83
CA ASN A 34 -8.18 -4.90 -13.60
C ASN A 34 -7.93 -3.72 -14.56
N GLY A 35 -7.60 -4.02 -15.81
CA GLY A 35 -7.21 -3.01 -16.79
C GLY A 35 -5.99 -2.20 -16.31
N PRO A 36 -6.06 -0.85 -16.27
CA PRO A 36 -4.98 0.00 -15.78
C PRO A 36 -4.82 0.00 -14.25
N ASP A 37 -5.77 -0.62 -13.52
CA ASP A 37 -5.81 -0.58 -12.07
C ASP A 37 -5.20 -1.84 -11.46
N VAL A 38 -4.21 -1.66 -10.58
CA VAL A 38 -3.62 -2.72 -9.75
C VAL A 38 -4.04 -2.48 -8.31
N PHE A 39 -4.82 -3.40 -7.75
CA PHE A 39 -5.32 -3.35 -6.38
C PHE A 39 -4.47 -4.21 -5.47
N PHE A 40 -4.13 -3.66 -4.31
CA PHE A 40 -3.41 -4.33 -3.23
C PHE A 40 -4.34 -4.41 -2.02
N GLN A 41 -4.53 -5.62 -1.52
CA GLN A 41 -5.19 -5.85 -0.24
C GLN A 41 -4.19 -6.54 0.69
N GLU A 42 -3.84 -5.84 1.76
CA GLU A 42 -2.76 -6.20 2.65
C GLU A 42 -3.34 -6.53 4.02
N ALA A 43 -2.88 -7.65 4.60
CA ALA A 43 -3.12 -7.99 5.99
C ALA A 43 -1.78 -8.38 6.59
N PHE A 44 -1.32 -7.63 7.59
CA PHE A 44 0.00 -7.81 8.19
C PHE A 44 -0.03 -7.56 9.69
N THR A 45 0.95 -8.12 10.38
CA THR A 45 1.17 -7.94 11.81
C THR A 45 2.50 -7.24 12.01
N LEU A 46 2.49 -6.16 12.79
CA LEU A 46 3.69 -5.46 13.18
C LEU A 46 4.49 -6.28 14.22
N ASP A 47 5.77 -5.97 14.37
CA ASP A 47 6.66 -6.55 15.37
C ASP A 47 6.17 -6.43 16.82
N ASN A 48 5.40 -5.38 17.13
CA ASN A 48 4.73 -5.20 18.41
C ASN A 48 3.43 -6.01 18.57
N GLY A 49 3.08 -6.85 17.58
CA GLY A 49 1.89 -7.69 17.59
C GLY A 49 0.60 -7.01 17.10
N LEU A 50 0.63 -5.73 16.72
CA LEU A 50 -0.56 -5.03 16.22
C LEU A 50 -0.97 -5.57 14.84
N PRO A 51 -2.20 -6.08 14.67
CA PRO A 51 -2.72 -6.42 13.35
C PRO A 51 -3.12 -5.16 12.58
N CYS A 52 -2.79 -5.13 11.29
CA CYS A 52 -3.08 -4.02 10.39
C CYS A 52 -3.69 -4.55 9.09
N GLN A 53 -4.52 -3.72 8.49
CA GLN A 53 -5.09 -3.95 7.17
C GLN A 53 -4.94 -2.69 6.34
N ASP A 54 -4.64 -2.88 5.06
CA ASP A 54 -4.49 -1.78 4.11
C ASP A 54 -5.07 -2.18 2.75
N ARG A 55 -5.59 -1.18 2.04
CA ARG A 55 -6.15 -1.35 0.70
C ARG A 55 -5.72 -0.19 -0.17
N LYS A 56 -4.88 -0.47 -1.17
CA LYS A 56 -4.30 0.52 -2.08
C LYS A 56 -4.64 0.18 -3.51
N CYS A 57 -4.59 1.18 -4.38
CA CYS A 57 -4.64 0.95 -5.82
C CYS A 57 -3.67 1.86 -6.54
N TRP A 58 -2.92 1.29 -7.48
CA TRP A 58 -2.12 2.03 -8.44
C TRP A 58 -2.87 2.03 -9.77
N ARG A 59 -3.17 3.22 -10.29
CA ARG A 59 -3.74 3.39 -11.63
C ARG A 59 -2.66 3.88 -12.57
N PHE A 60 -2.33 3.07 -13.56
CA PHE A 60 -1.37 3.42 -14.60
C PHE A 60 -2.08 4.15 -15.74
N GLY A 61 -1.60 5.34 -16.08
CA GLY A 61 -2.09 6.12 -17.21
C GLY A 61 -0.93 6.72 -18.01
N GLU A 62 -1.26 7.38 -19.12
CA GLU A 62 -0.26 8.03 -19.99
C GLU A 62 0.49 9.15 -19.26
N GLU A 63 -0.18 9.86 -18.35
CA GLU A 63 0.39 10.97 -17.58
C GLU A 63 1.18 10.54 -16.33
N GLY A 64 1.17 9.24 -15.99
CA GLY A 64 1.88 8.71 -14.81
C GLY A 64 1.08 7.68 -14.01
N ILE A 65 1.45 7.53 -12.73
CA ILE A 65 0.83 6.57 -11.81
C ILE A 65 0.08 7.32 -10.71
N ILE A 66 -1.23 7.11 -10.62
CA ILE A 66 -2.05 7.63 -9.53
C ILE A 66 -2.06 6.60 -8.39
N PHE A 67 -1.52 7.00 -7.24
CA PHE A 67 -1.61 6.25 -6.01
C PHE A 67 -2.90 6.60 -5.27
N ARG A 68 -3.72 5.57 -5.03
CA ARG A 68 -5.01 5.67 -4.35
C ARG A 68 -5.01 4.82 -3.09
N HIS A 69 -5.66 5.32 -2.05
CA HIS A 69 -5.79 4.61 -0.78
C HIS A 69 -7.25 4.52 -0.39
N PHE A 70 -7.67 3.37 0.12
CA PHE A 70 -9.03 3.16 0.58
C PHE A 70 -9.22 3.82 1.95
N ARG A 71 -10.03 4.87 1.99
CA ARG A 71 -10.41 5.59 3.20
C ARG A 71 -11.87 5.98 3.09
N GLU A 72 -12.59 5.98 4.20
CA GLU A 72 -14.00 6.40 4.22
C GLU A 72 -14.85 5.63 3.21
N GLN A 73 -14.64 4.32 3.13
CA GLN A 73 -15.36 3.40 2.23
C GLN A 73 -15.16 3.64 0.72
N ARG A 74 -14.13 4.38 0.31
CA ARG A 74 -13.80 4.61 -1.11
C ARG A 74 -12.30 4.74 -1.35
N PHE A 75 -11.87 4.53 -2.59
CA PHE A 75 -10.52 4.89 -3.01
C PHE A 75 -10.43 6.40 -3.22
N GLN A 76 -9.42 7.02 -2.63
CA GLN A 76 -9.11 8.44 -2.77
C GLN A 76 -7.71 8.59 -3.33
N ASP A 77 -7.53 9.50 -4.28
CA ASP A 77 -6.22 9.82 -4.86
C ASP A 77 -5.38 10.55 -3.80
N ILE A 78 -4.15 10.09 -3.59
CA ILE A 78 -3.24 10.64 -2.58
C ILE A 78 -1.98 11.23 -3.21
N LEU A 79 -1.53 10.67 -4.33
CA LEU A 79 -0.32 11.13 -5.01
C LEU A 79 -0.39 10.79 -6.50
N LEU A 80 0.01 11.73 -7.34
CA LEU A 80 0.35 11.47 -8.73
C LEU A 80 1.87 11.39 -8.85
N LEU A 81 2.38 10.28 -9.35
CA LEU A 81 3.77 10.10 -9.72
C LEU A 81 3.88 10.32 -11.23
N VAL A 82 4.51 11.43 -11.61
CA VAL A 82 4.89 11.71 -13.00
C VAL A 82 6.30 11.17 -13.30
N PRO A 83 6.63 10.87 -14.57
CA PRO A 83 7.96 10.42 -14.97
C PRO A 83 9.09 11.37 -14.59
#